data_AF-A0A171KNL4-F1
#
_entry.id   AF-A0A171KNL4-F1
#
_cell.length_a   1.000
_cell.length_b   1.000
_cell.length_c   1.000
_cell.angle_alpha   90.00
_cell.angle_beta   90.00
_cell.angle_gamma   90.00
#
_symmetry.space_group_name_H-M   'P 1'
#
loop_
_entity.id
_entity.type
_entity.pdbx_description
1 polymer ?
#
loop_
_entity_poly.entity_id
_entity_poly.type
_entity_poly.pdbx_seq_one_letter_code
_entity_poly.pdbx_strand_id
1 'polypeptide(L)'
;MTSLHSTYRISPARPEDTAECLRLRGLTRENAFSPAELQAQGITEASWRAGVESGELIVLIAWAGTRMAGYCFADRSTGEIMVLALLPEDEGHGLGRLLLS
;
A
#
# COMPACT_ATOMS: atom_id res chain seq x y z
N MET A 1 -14.18 -13.75 -20.91
CA MET A 1 -14.05 -12.48 -20.16
C MET A 1 -13.89 -12.84 -18.68
N THR A 2 -12.66 -13.07 -18.24
CA THR A 2 -12.35 -13.36 -16.83
C THR A 2 -12.61 -12.08 -16.04
N SER A 3 -13.54 -12.14 -15.09
CA SER A 3 -13.83 -11.02 -14.19
C SER A 3 -12.54 -10.57 -13.50
N LEU A 4 -12.27 -9.26 -13.43
CA LEU A 4 -11.11 -8.68 -12.72
C LEU A 4 -10.99 -9.15 -11.26
N HIS A 5 -12.09 -9.64 -10.68
CA HIS A 5 -12.13 -10.26 -9.35
C HIS A 5 -11.39 -11.60 -9.26
N SER A 6 -10.94 -12.20 -10.37
CA SER A 6 -10.27 -13.51 -10.35
C SER A 6 -8.75 -13.45 -10.15
N THR A 7 -8.11 -12.28 -10.29
CA THR A 7 -6.64 -12.17 -10.21
C THR A 7 -6.16 -11.54 -8.91
N TYR A 8 -6.91 -10.57 -8.38
CA TYR A 8 -6.48 -9.79 -7.22
C TYR A 8 -7.48 -9.87 -6.08
N ARG A 9 -6.96 -10.05 -4.87
CA ARG A 9 -7.73 -9.98 -3.61
C ARG A 9 -7.39 -8.67 -2.90
N ILE A 10 -8.40 -7.94 -2.46
CA ILE A 10 -8.21 -6.78 -1.57
C ILE A 10 -8.43 -7.21 -0.12
N SER A 11 -7.57 -6.79 0.80
CA SER A 11 -7.78 -6.97 2.23
C SER A 11 -7.21 -5.80 3.04
N PRO A 12 -7.72 -5.54 4.25
CA PRO A 12 -7.03 -4.67 5.19
C PRO A 12 -5.62 -5.18 5.49
N ALA A 13 -4.69 -4.26 5.74
CA ALA A 13 -3.36 -4.60 6.21
C ALA A 13 -3.36 -5.06 7.66
N ARG A 14 -2.42 -5.94 7.98
CA ARG A 14 -1.98 -6.20 9.34
C ARG A 14 -0.75 -5.36 9.65
N PRO A 15 -0.43 -5.13 10.93
CA PRO A 15 0.79 -4.42 11.32
C PRO A 15 2.07 -4.99 10.68
N GLU A 16 2.14 -6.31 10.50
CA GLU A 16 3.28 -7.01 9.90
C GLU A 16 3.46 -6.72 8.40
N ASP A 17 2.42 -6.27 7.70
CA ASP A 17 2.49 -5.99 6.26
C ASP A 17 3.24 -4.68 5.96
N THR A 18 3.46 -3.83 6.98
CA THR A 18 4.04 -2.49 6.81
C THR A 18 5.50 -2.52 6.32
N ALA A 19 6.26 -3.56 6.69
CA ALA A 19 7.61 -3.78 6.16
C ALA A 19 7.61 -3.95 4.64
N GLU A 20 6.65 -4.73 4.12
CA GLU A 20 6.51 -4.96 2.68
C GLU A 20 5.98 -3.71 1.96
N CYS A 21 5.07 -2.96 2.59
CA CYS A 21 4.62 -1.67 2.07
C CYS A 21 5.79 -0.69 1.87
N LEU A 22 6.71 -0.60 2.84
CA LEU A 22 7.90 0.24 2.74
C LEU A 22 8.84 -0.24 1.64
N ARG A 23 9.08 -1.55 1.56
CA ARG A 23 9.90 -2.15 0.50
C ARG A 23 9.34 -1.81 -0.88
N LEU A 24 8.02 -1.92 -1.06
CA LEU A 24 7.34 -1.65 -2.33
C LEU A 24 7.45 -0.18 -2.77
N ARG A 25 7.58 0.79 -1.84
CA ARG A 25 7.82 2.22 -2.21
C ARG A 25 9.08 2.41 -3.04
N GLY A 26 10.11 1.61 -2.84
CA GLY A 26 11.33 1.67 -3.62
C GLY A 26 11.22 1.03 -5.01
N LEU A 27 10.09 0.37 -5.30
CA LEU A 27 9.88 -0.43 -6.52
C LEU A 27 8.81 0.14 -7.45
N THR A 28 8.18 1.25 -7.09
CA THR A 28 7.17 1.89 -7.94
C THR A 28 7.81 2.54 -9.16
N ARG A 29 7.05 2.65 -10.26
CA ARG A 29 7.52 3.36 -11.47
C ARG A 29 7.68 4.86 -11.22
N GLU A 30 6.70 5.44 -10.55
CA GLU A 30 6.66 6.87 -10.21
C GLU A 30 6.82 7.05 -8.71
N ASN A 31 7.40 8.19 -8.30
CA ASN A 31 7.57 8.57 -6.89
C ASN A 31 8.21 7.45 -6.05
N ALA A 32 9.22 6.78 -6.58
CA ALA A 32 9.96 5.77 -5.83
C ALA A 32 10.79 6.45 -4.74
N PHE A 33 10.73 5.94 -3.52
CA PHE A 33 11.58 6.38 -2.42
C PHE A 33 12.25 5.17 -1.79
N SER A 34 13.54 5.30 -1.54
CA SER A 34 14.29 4.36 -0.74
C SER A 34 13.85 4.40 0.73
N PRO A 35 14.06 3.33 1.50
CA PRO A 35 13.79 3.34 2.94
C PRO A 35 14.50 4.47 3.69
N ALA A 36 15.71 4.86 3.27
CA ALA A 36 16.45 5.96 3.89
C ALA A 36 15.79 7.33 3.63
N GLU A 37 15.29 7.57 2.42
CA GLU A 37 14.58 8.81 2.08
C GLU A 37 13.23 8.92 2.81
N LEU A 38 12.54 7.80 3.01
CA LEU A 38 11.33 7.73 3.82
C LEU A 38 11.66 7.99 5.30
N GLN A 39 12.71 7.38 5.83
CA GLN A 39 13.15 7.59 7.21
C GLN A 39 13.52 9.05 7.47
N ALA A 40 14.17 9.71 6.51
CA ALA A 40 14.49 11.15 6.61
C ALA A 40 13.24 12.04 6.70
N GLN A 41 12.09 11.54 6.24
CA GLN A 41 10.78 12.19 6.35
C GLN A 41 9.99 11.72 7.58
N GLY A 42 10.61 10.96 8.48
CA GLY A 42 9.97 10.39 9.67
C GLY A 42 9.12 9.14 9.39
N ILE A 43 9.12 8.65 8.16
CA ILE A 43 8.37 7.46 7.75
C ILE A 43 9.24 6.23 7.97
N THR A 44 8.85 5.41 8.95
CA THR A 44 9.54 4.17 9.35
C THR A 44 8.56 3.02 9.49
N GLU A 45 9.09 1.78 9.48
CA GLU A 45 8.26 0.59 9.72
C GLU A 45 7.55 0.70 11.06
N ALA A 46 8.26 1.11 12.12
CA ALA A 46 7.68 1.31 13.44
C ALA A 46 6.54 2.34 13.44
N SER A 47 6.68 3.48 12.74
CA SER A 47 5.63 4.49 12.68
C SER A 47 4.38 4.01 11.93
N TRP A 48 4.56 3.31 10.81
CA TRP A 48 3.44 2.76 10.05
C TRP A 48 2.78 1.61 10.78
N ARG A 49 3.57 0.71 11.38
CA ARG A 49 3.08 -0.39 12.20
C ARG A 49 2.22 0.14 13.34
N ALA A 50 2.71 1.13 14.08
CA ALA A 50 1.96 1.77 15.16
C ALA A 50 0.64 2.38 14.67
N GLY A 51 0.65 3.09 13.54
CA GLY A 51 -0.57 3.68 12.96
C GLY A 51 -1.60 2.64 12.49
N VAL A 52 -1.15 1.49 11.98
CA VAL A 52 -2.04 0.37 11.65
C VAL A 52 -2.58 -0.29 12.92
N GLU A 53 -1.74 -0.49 13.95
CA GLU A 53 -2.14 -1.06 15.24
C GLU A 53 -3.16 -0.18 15.98
N SER A 54 -2.96 1.14 15.97
CA SER A 54 -3.86 2.12 16.61
C SER A 54 -5.14 2.34 15.81
N GLY A 55 -5.14 2.01 14.51
CA GLY A 55 -6.23 2.30 13.57
C GLY A 55 -6.28 3.75 13.10
N GLU A 56 -5.23 4.54 13.38
CA GLU A 56 -5.04 5.89 12.82
C GLU A 56 -4.80 5.83 11.30
N LEU A 57 -4.14 4.77 10.83
CA LEU A 57 -3.94 4.51 9.41
C LEU A 57 -4.92 3.43 8.93
N ILE A 58 -5.71 3.77 7.92
CA ILE A 58 -6.52 2.81 7.17
C ILE A 58 -5.68 2.34 6.00
N VAL A 59 -5.40 1.05 5.93
CA VAL A 59 -4.56 0.48 4.87
C VAL A 59 -5.25 -0.67 4.18
N LEU A 60 -5.40 -0.56 2.86
CA LEU A 60 -5.87 -1.64 1.98
C LEU A 60 -4.73 -2.14 1.12
N ILE A 61 -4.64 -3.47 0.96
CA ILE A 61 -3.61 -4.14 0.17
C ILE A 61 -4.28 -4.92 -0.96
N ALA A 62 -3.72 -4.78 -2.17
CA ALA A 62 -4.02 -5.62 -3.31
C ALA A 62 -3.02 -6.77 -3.40
N TRP A 63 -3.54 -7.99 -3.45
CA TRP A 63 -2.75 -9.22 -3.51
C TRP A 63 -2.89 -9.93 -4.86
N ALA A 64 -1.78 -10.14 -5.56
CA ALA A 64 -1.67 -11.11 -6.65
C ALA A 64 -1.29 -12.47 -6.06
N GLY A 65 -2.30 -13.27 -5.68
CA GLY A 65 -2.08 -14.50 -4.92
C GLY A 65 -1.53 -14.21 -3.51
N THR A 66 -0.23 -14.46 -3.31
CA THR A 66 0.52 -14.17 -2.08
C THR A 66 1.47 -12.98 -2.20
N ARG A 67 1.69 -12.44 -3.41
CA ARG A 67 2.53 -11.26 -3.63
C ARG A 67 1.71 -9.99 -3.45
N MET A 68 2.24 -9.02 -2.72
CA MET A 68 1.66 -7.68 -2.67
C MET A 68 1.84 -7.00 -4.03
N ALA A 69 0.74 -6.68 -4.70
CA ALA A 69 0.73 -5.97 -5.99
C ALA A 69 0.69 -4.44 -5.79
N GLY A 70 0.21 -4.00 -4.64
CA GLY A 70 0.12 -2.60 -4.27
C GLY A 70 -0.76 -2.37 -3.05
N TYR A 71 -0.84 -1.13 -2.61
CA TYR A 71 -1.59 -0.76 -1.42
C TYR A 71 -2.00 0.72 -1.43
N CYS A 72 -2.92 1.07 -0.54
CA CYS A 72 -3.30 2.45 -0.26
C CYS A 72 -3.33 2.70 1.24
N PHE A 73 -2.71 3.79 1.69
CA PHE A 73 -2.77 4.30 3.06
C PHE A 73 -3.62 5.56 3.06
N ALA A 74 -4.52 5.65 4.03
CA ALA A 74 -5.27 6.85 4.33
C ALA A 74 -5.14 7.20 5.81
N ASP A 75 -5.04 8.49 6.10
CA ASP A 75 -5.14 8.99 7.47
C ASP A 75 -6.63 9.04 7.87
N ARG A 76 -6.98 8.37 8.96
CA ARG A 76 -8.36 8.26 9.43
C ARG A 76 -8.92 9.60 9.89
N SER A 77 -8.09 10.47 10.46
CA SER A 77 -8.51 11.73 11.07
C SER A 77 -8.77 12.82 10.03
N THR A 78 -7.96 12.85 8.97
CA THR A 78 -8.06 13.87 7.92
C THR A 78 -8.84 13.38 6.69
N GLY A 79 -8.92 12.07 6.47
CA GLY A 79 -9.45 11.48 5.25
C GLY A 79 -8.50 11.58 4.05
N GLU A 80 -7.25 12.00 4.27
CA GLU A 80 -6.25 12.15 3.20
C GLU A 80 -5.69 10.79 2.77
N ILE A 81 -5.54 10.61 1.45
CA ILE A 81 -4.77 9.51 0.89
C ILE A 81 -3.28 9.86 0.99
N MET A 82 -2.59 9.23 1.93
CA MET A 82 -1.16 9.46 2.15
C MET A 82 -0.30 8.75 1.11
N VAL A 83 -0.70 7.54 0.72
CA VAL A 83 0.04 6.72 -0.25
C VAL A 83 -0.93 5.93 -1.11
N LEU A 84 -0.68 5.94 -2.42
CA LEU A 84 -1.19 4.94 -3.35
C LEU A 84 0.00 4.43 -4.16
N ALA A 85 0.32 3.14 -4.03
CA ALA A 85 1.50 2.56 -4.66
C ALA A 85 1.15 1.20 -5.28
N LEU A 86 1.56 1.00 -6.53
CA LEU A 86 1.43 -0.26 -7.27
C LEU A 86 2.79 -0.67 -7.81
N LEU A 87 3.02 -1.98 -7.91
CA LEU A 87 4.17 -2.49 -8.66
C LEU A 87 3.99 -2.23 -10.16
N PRO A 88 5.08 -1.92 -10.90
CA PRO A 88 5.00 -1.54 -12.31
C PRO A 88 4.29 -2.56 -13.21
N GLU A 89 4.41 -3.85 -12.90
CA GLU A 89 3.77 -4.96 -13.62
C GLU A 89 2.26 -5.10 -13.37
N ASP A 90 1.74 -4.48 -12.31
CA ASP A 90 0.33 -4.55 -11.92
C ASP A 90 -0.44 -3.25 -12.25
N GLU A 91 0.25 -2.26 -12.83
CA GLU A 91 -0.36 -1.02 -13.32
C GLU A 91 -1.27 -1.25 -14.54
N GLY A 92 -2.23 -0.34 -14.79
CA GLY A 92 -3.17 -0.44 -15.93
C GLY A 92 -4.29 -1.47 -15.77
N HIS A 93 -4.33 -2.20 -14.65
CA HIS A 93 -5.33 -3.25 -14.37
C HIS A 93 -6.52 -2.75 -13.53
N GLY A 94 -6.57 -1.44 -13.25
CA GLY A 94 -7.63 -0.82 -12.44
C GLY A 94 -7.47 -0.98 -10.92
N LEU A 95 -6.32 -1.52 -10.45
CA LEU A 95 -6.06 -1.74 -9.01
C LEU A 95 -6.10 -0.46 -8.17
N GLY A 96 -5.58 0.65 -8.69
CA GLY A 96 -5.64 1.92 -7.98
C GLY A 96 -7.07 2.35 -7.68
N ARG A 97 -8.00 2.10 -8.61
CA ARG A 97 -9.43 2.36 -8.39
C ARG A 97 -10.03 1.43 -7.35
N LEU A 98 -9.68 0.14 -7.38
CA LEU A 98 -10.16 -0.84 -6.41
C LEU A 98 -9.64 -0.58 -4.98
N LEU A 99 -8.46 0.00 -4.85
CA LEU A 99 -7.89 0.39 -3.56
C LEU A 99 -8.51 1.67 -2.99
N LEU A 100 -9.18 2.47 -3.83
CA LEU A 100 -9.83 3.73 -3.46
C LEU A 100 -11.36 3.65 -3.33
N SER A 101 -11.95 2.47 -3.60
CA SER A 101 -13.40 2.23 -3.55
C SER A 101 -13.85 1.63 -2.23
#